data_AF-A0A395USX4-F1
#
_entry.id   AF-A0A395USX4-F1
#
_cell.length_a   1.000
_cell.length_b   1.000
_cell.length_c   1.000
_cell.angle_alpha   90.00
_cell.angle_beta   90.00
_cell.angle_gamma   90.00
#
_symmetry.space_group_name_H-M   'P 1'
#
loop_
_entity.id
_entity.type
_entity.pdbx_description
1 polymer ?
#
loop_
_entity_poly.entity_id
_entity_poly.type
_entity_poly.pdbx_seq_one_letter_code
_entity_poly.pdbx_strand_id
1 'polypeptide(L)'
;MGKESFLIYKSFYKPISKLSDKQLGRLFRAIFKYQLGEIITVEEDIEIAFEFFKNQFEIDENKYHGIVERNRSNGSKGGAPKRAKNDNSDDIGTTQINPNNPVGFSEPKKADNDNDNVNDNNNSLSSAHTRENLGDISSETFDMDLDKTWAIFHQKHSIWI
;
A
#
# COMPACT_ATOMS: atom_id res chain seq x y z
N MET A 1 -5.98 -0.53 15.13
CA MET A 1 -4.56 -0.15 14.96
C MET A 1 -4.44 0.41 13.56
N GLY A 2 -3.93 1.63 13.41
CA GLY A 2 -3.72 2.24 12.10
C GLY A 2 -2.46 1.69 11.43
N LYS A 3 -2.22 2.09 10.18
CA LYS A 3 -0.96 1.77 9.49
C LYS A 3 0.16 2.66 10.05
N GLU A 4 1.36 2.10 10.18
CA GLU A 4 2.57 2.86 10.57
C GLU A 4 3.19 3.63 9.40
N SER A 5 2.71 3.40 8.17
CA SER A 5 3.27 3.96 6.95
C SER A 5 2.17 4.24 5.93
N PHE A 6 2.40 5.24 5.09
CA PHE A 6 1.57 5.54 3.91
C PHE A 6 2.41 5.43 2.63
N LEU A 7 1.72 5.35 1.49
CA LEU A 7 2.32 5.22 0.17
C LEU A 7 2.10 6.48 -0.64
N ILE A 8 3.12 6.88 -1.40
CA ILE A 8 3.00 7.91 -2.43
C ILE A 8 3.27 7.25 -3.78
N TYR A 9 2.28 7.31 -4.67
CA TYR A 9 2.38 6.71 -6.00
C TYR A 9 3.19 7.58 -6.96
N LYS A 10 3.94 6.93 -7.87
CA LYS A 10 4.74 7.60 -8.91
C LYS A 10 3.89 8.50 -9.83
N SER A 11 2.61 8.16 -10.01
CA SER A 11 1.65 8.94 -10.79
C SER A 11 1.48 10.38 -10.27
N PHE A 12 1.75 10.64 -8.99
CA PHE A 12 1.67 11.97 -8.41
C PHE A 12 2.80 12.92 -8.81
N TYR A 13 3.89 12.40 -9.39
CA TYR A 13 5.00 13.26 -9.78
C TYR A 13 4.59 14.29 -10.83
N LYS A 14 3.89 13.87 -11.88
CA LYS A 14 3.50 14.77 -12.98
C LYS A 14 2.56 15.91 -12.54
N PRO A 15 1.57 15.67 -11.66
CA PRO A 15 0.77 16.75 -11.05
C PRO A 15 1.57 17.78 -10.25
N ILE A 16 2.59 17.35 -9.50
CA ILE A 16 3.32 18.24 -8.58
C ILE A 16 4.64 18.78 -9.15
N SER A 17 5.08 18.30 -10.32
CA SER A 17 6.39 18.65 -10.90
C SER A 17 6.54 20.12 -11.29
N LYS A 18 5.43 20.85 -11.39
CA LYS A 18 5.41 22.28 -11.71
C LYS A 18 5.49 23.18 -10.46
N LEU A 19 5.38 22.61 -9.27
CA LEU A 19 5.49 23.36 -8.03
C LEU A 19 6.94 23.76 -7.78
N SER A 20 7.14 24.94 -7.18
CA SER A 20 8.45 25.36 -6.69
C SER A 20 8.90 24.52 -5.49
N ASP A 21 10.20 24.47 -5.20
CA ASP A 21 10.73 23.75 -4.04
C ASP A 21 10.10 24.18 -2.71
N LYS A 22 9.78 25.47 -2.57
CA LYS A 22 9.09 25.99 -1.38
C LYS A 22 7.67 25.43 -1.27
N GLN A 23 6.93 25.38 -2.38
CA GLN A 23 5.58 24.80 -2.44
C GLN A 23 5.61 23.29 -2.17
N LEU A 24 6.53 22.57 -2.80
CA LEU A 24 6.77 21.14 -2.53
C LEU A 24 7.08 20.90 -1.05
N GLY A 25 7.97 21.71 -0.45
CA GLY A 25 8.29 21.61 0.97
C GLY A 25 7.08 21.82 1.88
N ARG A 26 6.20 22.78 1.57
CA ARG A 26 4.94 22.99 2.30
C ARG A 26 3.96 21.84 2.10
N LEU A 27 3.80 21.36 0.87
CA LEU A 27 2.92 20.24 0.54
C LEU A 27 3.31 18.97 1.29
N PHE A 28 4.60 18.59 1.27
CA PHE A 28 5.07 17.41 1.99
C PHE A 28 4.90 17.54 3.51
N ARG A 29 5.14 18.73 4.08
CA ARG A 29 4.85 18.98 5.50
C ARG A 29 3.36 18.81 5.82
N ALA A 30 2.47 19.34 4.97
CA ALA A 30 1.03 19.18 5.14
C ALA A 30 0.60 17.71 5.06
N ILE A 31 1.15 16.95 4.10
CA ILE A 31 0.91 15.49 3.95
C ILE A 31 1.28 14.74 5.23
N PHE A 32 2.48 14.98 5.79
CA PHE A 32 2.89 14.30 7.01
C PHE A 32 2.01 14.65 8.20
N LYS A 33 1.72 15.94 8.39
CA LYS A 33 0.82 16.38 9.46
C LYS A 33 -0.57 15.75 9.34
N TYR A 34 -1.09 15.60 8.13
CA TYR A 34 -2.37 14.92 7.87
C TYR A 34 -2.33 13.47 8.34
N GLN A 35 -1.27 12.75 7.97
CA GLN A 35 -1.07 11.35 8.36
C GLN A 35 -0.83 11.18 9.87
N LEU A 36 -0.29 12.19 10.54
CA LEU A 36 -0.15 12.23 12.00
C LEU A 36 -1.45 12.62 12.73
N GLY A 37 -2.52 12.97 12.00
CA GLY A 37 -3.78 13.41 12.58
C GLY A 37 -3.73 14.83 13.19
N GLU A 38 -2.77 15.65 12.77
CA GLU A 38 -2.67 17.04 13.21
C GLU A 38 -3.65 17.95 12.45
N ILE A 39 -4.05 19.06 13.07
CA ILE A 39 -4.81 20.12 12.41
C ILE A 39 -3.86 20.90 11.49
N ILE A 40 -4.24 21.05 10.22
CA ILE A 40 -3.40 21.68 9.20
C ILE A 40 -4.16 22.83 8.55
N THR A 41 -3.45 23.93 8.34
CA THR A 41 -3.87 24.99 7.44
C THR A 41 -3.00 24.91 6.19
N VAL A 42 -3.64 24.84 5.03
CA VAL A 42 -2.99 24.68 3.73
C VAL A 42 -3.14 26.00 2.96
N GLU A 43 -2.07 26.44 2.31
CA GLU A 43 -2.08 27.63 1.46
C GLU A 43 -2.78 27.31 0.12
N GLU A 44 -3.51 28.28 -0.46
CA GLU A 44 -4.27 28.11 -1.72
C GLU A 44 -3.41 27.55 -2.87
N ASP A 45 -2.12 27.89 -2.91
CA ASP A 45 -1.22 27.50 -3.99
C ASP A 45 -0.85 26.01 -4.00
N ILE A 46 -1.07 25.31 -2.89
CA ILE A 46 -0.85 23.86 -2.75
C ILE A 46 -2.13 23.10 -2.40
N GLU A 47 -3.25 23.78 -2.18
CA GLU A 47 -4.52 23.19 -1.73
C GLU A 47 -5.01 22.11 -2.69
N ILE A 48 -5.04 22.41 -4.00
CA ILE A 48 -5.48 21.45 -5.02
C ILE A 48 -4.59 20.20 -5.00
N ALA A 49 -3.27 20.38 -4.96
CA ALA A 49 -2.33 19.26 -4.91
C ALA A 49 -2.55 18.43 -3.64
N PHE A 50 -2.72 19.08 -2.49
CA PHE A 50 -2.97 18.42 -1.22
C PHE A 50 -4.27 17.60 -1.22
N GLU A 51 -5.37 18.15 -1.75
CA GLU A 51 -6.67 17.45 -1.80
C GLU A 51 -6.59 16.18 -2.66
N PHE A 52 -5.79 16.17 -3.72
CA PHE A 52 -5.52 14.95 -4.50
C PHE A 52 -4.88 13.84 -3.67
N PHE A 53 -3.88 14.17 -2.84
CA PHE A 53 -3.25 13.19 -1.95
C PHE A 53 -4.22 12.70 -0.89
N LYS A 54 -4.95 13.63 -0.25
CA LYS A 54 -5.93 13.33 0.77
C LYS A 54 -6.98 12.33 0.28
N ASN A 55 -7.57 12.58 -0.89
CA ASN A 55 -8.53 11.67 -1.51
C ASN A 55 -7.93 10.27 -1.75
N GLN A 56 -6.67 10.18 -2.21
CA GLN A 56 -6.03 8.88 -2.40
C GLN A 56 -5.78 8.15 -1.08
N PHE A 57 -5.38 8.87 -0.03
CA PHE A 57 -5.19 8.28 1.29
C PHE A 57 -6.50 7.71 1.86
N GLU A 58 -7.61 8.41 1.67
CA GLU A 58 -8.93 7.91 2.07
C GLU A 58 -9.30 6.62 1.33
N ILE A 59 -9.05 6.56 0.01
CA ILE A 59 -9.25 5.34 -0.79
C ILE A 59 -8.39 4.18 -0.25
N ASP A 60 -7.11 4.44 0.02
CA ASP A 60 -6.18 3.43 0.51
C ASP A 60 -6.53 2.95 1.93
N GLU A 61 -7.09 3.82 2.76
CA GLU A 61 -7.56 3.48 4.10
C GLU A 61 -8.83 2.62 4.06
N ASN A 62 -9.81 3.01 3.25
CA ASN A 62 -11.03 2.24 3.04
C ASN A 62 -10.72 0.85 2.48
N LYS A 63 -9.80 0.77 1.51
CA LYS A 63 -9.34 -0.51 0.94
C LYS A 63 -8.68 -1.39 2.01
N TYR A 64 -7.84 -0.81 2.86
CA TYR A 64 -7.17 -1.54 3.94
C TYR A 64 -8.19 -2.07 4.96
N HIS A 65 -9.11 -1.23 5.42
CA HIS A 65 -10.16 -1.66 6.36
C HIS A 65 -11.01 -2.79 5.80
N GLY A 66 -11.38 -2.73 4.50
CA GLY A 66 -12.09 -3.82 3.85
C GLY A 66 -11.31 -5.13 3.83
N ILE A 67 -9.98 -5.09 3.64
CA ILE A 67 -9.13 -6.28 3.71
C ILE A 67 -9.03 -6.81 5.14
N VAL A 68 -8.80 -5.94 6.12
CA VAL A 68 -8.68 -6.33 7.53
C VAL A 68 -9.97 -6.98 8.03
N GLU A 69 -11.12 -6.38 7.75
CA GLU A 69 -12.40 -6.91 8.22
C GLU A 69 -12.75 -8.23 7.55
N ARG A 70 -12.50 -8.36 6.24
CA ARG A 70 -12.66 -9.63 5.52
C ARG A 70 -11.75 -10.72 6.10
N ASN A 71 -10.50 -10.41 6.38
CA ASN A 71 -9.55 -11.35 6.95
C ASN A 71 -9.92 -11.75 8.38
N ARG A 72 -10.44 -10.80 9.17
CA ARG A 72 -10.96 -11.05 10.51
C ARG A 72 -12.17 -11.99 10.47
N SER A 73 -13.12 -11.73 9.57
CA SER A 73 -14.30 -12.58 9.36
C SER A 73 -13.92 -13.97 8.85
N ASN A 74 -13.00 -14.07 7.89
CA ASN A 74 -12.52 -15.36 7.41
C ASN A 74 -11.76 -16.13 8.50
N GLY A 75 -10.95 -15.43 9.31
CA GLY A 75 -10.25 -16.03 10.44
C GLY A 75 -11.20 -16.56 11.52
N SER A 76 -12.30 -15.86 11.79
CA SER A 76 -13.31 -16.33 12.76
C SER A 76 -14.13 -17.52 12.26
N LYS A 77 -14.34 -17.63 10.94
CA LYS A 77 -14.96 -18.80 10.29
C LYS A 77 -14.05 -20.04 10.26
N GLY A 78 -12.75 -19.88 10.56
CA GLY A 78 -11.77 -20.95 10.58
C GLY A 78 -11.08 -21.19 9.23
N GLY A 79 -10.10 -22.11 9.24
CA GLY A 79 -9.33 -22.47 8.04
C GLY A 79 -10.09 -23.39 7.07
N ALA A 80 -9.35 -23.98 6.14
CA ALA A 80 -9.92 -24.90 5.15
C ALA A 80 -10.81 -25.97 5.81
N PRO A 81 -11.94 -26.33 5.18
CA PRO A 81 -12.83 -27.36 5.72
C PRO A 81 -12.03 -28.65 5.93
N LYS A 82 -12.23 -29.30 7.09
CA LYS A 82 -11.69 -30.65 7.32
C LYS A 82 -12.12 -31.51 6.13
N ARG A 83 -11.17 -32.12 5.42
CA ARG A 83 -11.49 -33.16 4.44
C ARG A 83 -12.41 -34.14 5.15
N ALA A 84 -13.62 -34.33 4.63
CA ALA A 84 -14.49 -35.38 5.11
C ALA A 84 -13.67 -36.67 5.02
N LYS A 85 -13.55 -37.39 6.14
CA LYS A 85 -13.12 -38.78 6.11
C LYS A 85 -14.24 -39.52 5.38
N ASN A 86 -14.22 -39.46 4.06
CA ASN A 86 -15.01 -40.37 3.25
C ASN A 86 -14.30 -41.71 3.44
N ASP A 87 -14.89 -42.54 4.30
CA ASP A 87 -14.66 -43.97 4.24
C ASP A 87 -14.91 -44.39 2.78
N ASN A 88 -13.93 -45.08 2.19
CA ASN A 88 -13.84 -45.54 0.79
C ASN A 88 -13.14 -44.57 -0.19
N SER A 89 -11.81 -44.55 -0.12
CA SER A 89 -11.00 -44.53 -1.35
C SER A 89 -9.69 -45.24 -1.06
N ASP A 90 -9.63 -46.51 -1.45
CA ASP A 90 -8.38 -47.18 -1.77
C ASP A 90 -7.78 -46.46 -2.98
N ASP A 91 -7.04 -45.36 -2.76
CA ASP A 91 -6.08 -44.92 -3.75
C ASP A 91 -4.85 -44.32 -3.07
N ILE A 92 -3.71 -44.81 -3.50
CA ILE A 92 -2.41 -44.70 -2.87
C ILE A 92 -1.83 -43.33 -3.23
N GLY A 93 -1.81 -42.42 -2.24
CA GLY A 93 -1.13 -41.14 -2.35
C GLY A 93 -0.56 -40.75 -0.99
N THR A 94 0.64 -41.23 -0.69
CA THR A 94 1.36 -40.93 0.55
C THR A 94 1.57 -39.43 0.72
N THR A 95 0.87 -38.78 1.65
CA THR A 95 1.35 -37.51 2.21
C THR A 95 0.92 -37.40 3.66
N GLN A 96 1.94 -37.46 4.53
CA GLN A 96 2.01 -37.21 5.96
C GLN A 96 0.71 -37.00 6.75
N ILE A 97 0.49 -37.89 7.72
CA ILE A 97 -0.52 -37.82 8.77
C ILE A 97 -0.30 -36.52 9.55
N ASN A 98 -1.28 -35.60 9.52
CA ASN A 98 -1.25 -34.37 10.31
C ASN A 98 -1.21 -34.73 11.81
N PRO A 99 -0.28 -34.18 12.63
CA PRO A 99 -0.27 -34.42 14.07
C PRO A 99 -1.63 -34.05 14.66
N ASN A 100 -2.17 -34.90 15.54
CA ASN A 100 -3.40 -34.62 16.26
C ASN A 100 -3.29 -33.24 16.94
N ASN A 101 -4.33 -32.42 16.78
CA ASN A 101 -4.43 -31.12 17.46
C ASN A 101 -4.14 -31.29 18.96
N PRO A 102 -3.29 -30.45 19.60
CA PRO A 102 -3.00 -30.57 21.02
C PRO A 102 -4.30 -30.58 21.83
N VAL A 103 -4.38 -31.53 22.77
CA VAL A 103 -5.48 -31.68 23.72
C VAL A 103 -5.69 -30.36 24.48
N GLY A 104 -6.87 -29.75 24.33
CA GLY A 104 -7.24 -28.52 25.05
C GLY A 104 -7.84 -27.40 24.18
N PHE A 105 -7.76 -27.47 22.85
CA PHE A 105 -8.42 -26.52 21.97
C PHE A 105 -9.78 -27.05 21.48
N SER A 106 -10.86 -26.34 21.81
CA SER A 106 -12.21 -26.62 21.30
C SER A 106 -12.28 -26.43 19.78
N GLU A 107 -13.01 -27.31 19.10
CA GLU A 107 -13.21 -27.22 17.66
C GLU A 107 -13.93 -25.91 17.28
N PRO A 108 -13.50 -25.22 16.22
CA PRO A 108 -14.22 -24.04 15.72
C PRO A 108 -15.64 -24.42 15.29
N LYS A 109 -16.63 -23.58 15.65
CA LYS A 109 -18.02 -23.74 15.20
C LYS A 109 -18.12 -23.48 13.69
N LYS A 110 -18.88 -24.31 12.97
CA LYS A 110 -19.23 -24.06 11.56
C LYS A 110 -20.04 -22.77 11.45
N ALA A 111 -19.71 -21.91 10.49
CA ALA A 111 -20.45 -20.69 10.21
C ALA A 111 -21.63 -20.94 9.26
N ASP A 112 -22.72 -20.20 9.45
CA ASP A 112 -23.82 -20.10 8.49
C ASP A 112 -23.37 -19.30 7.25
N ASN A 113 -23.85 -19.74 6.09
CA ASN A 113 -23.33 -19.32 4.79
C ASN A 113 -24.17 -18.16 4.22
N ASP A 114 -23.86 -16.92 4.60
CA ASP A 114 -24.37 -15.72 3.91
C ASP A 114 -23.42 -15.32 2.78
N ASN A 115 -23.89 -15.49 1.55
CA ASN A 115 -23.19 -15.15 0.32
C ASN A 115 -23.46 -13.69 -0.06
N ASP A 116 -22.65 -12.77 0.47
CA ASP A 116 -22.63 -11.38 -0.01
C ASP A 116 -21.58 -11.23 -1.12
N ASN A 117 -22.06 -11.36 -2.37
CA ASN A 117 -21.30 -11.02 -3.56
C ASN A 117 -21.19 -9.49 -3.69
N VAL A 118 -20.12 -8.91 -3.17
CA VAL A 118 -19.81 -7.49 -3.40
C VAL A 118 -18.99 -7.37 -4.68
N ASN A 119 -19.64 -6.81 -5.71
CA ASN A 119 -19.09 -6.52 -7.03
C ASN A 119 -17.82 -5.63 -6.94
N ASP A 120 -16.66 -6.20 -7.24
CA ASP A 120 -15.42 -5.44 -7.46
C ASP A 120 -15.54 -4.66 -8.79
N ASN A 121 -16.00 -3.41 -8.73
CA ASN A 121 -15.91 -2.51 -9.87
C ASN A 121 -14.44 -2.09 -10.07
N ASN A 122 -13.69 -2.92 -10.78
CA ASN A 122 -12.35 -2.62 -11.23
C ASN A 122 -12.45 -1.58 -12.36
N ASN A 123 -12.37 -0.29 -12.03
CA ASN A 123 -12.21 0.77 -13.03
C ASN A 123 -10.83 0.65 -13.68
N SER A 124 -10.71 -0.27 -14.63
CA SER A 124 -9.60 -0.36 -15.57
C SER A 124 -9.74 0.82 -16.53
N LEU A 125 -9.10 1.95 -16.18
CA LEU A 125 -8.79 3.01 -17.14
C LEU A 125 -7.85 2.41 -18.19
N SER A 126 -8.45 1.84 -19.23
CA SER A 126 -7.79 1.52 -20.48
C SER A 126 -7.34 2.83 -21.14
N SER A 127 -6.14 3.29 -20.78
CA SER A 127 -5.44 4.30 -21.57
C SER A 127 -4.79 3.59 -22.76
N ALA A 128 -5.55 3.40 -23.83
CA ALA A 128 -4.98 3.15 -25.14
C ALA A 128 -4.19 4.40 -25.56
N HIS A 129 -2.92 4.47 -25.19
CA HIS A 129 -1.97 5.41 -25.79
C HIS A 129 -1.23 4.69 -26.90
N THR A 130 -1.57 5.08 -28.13
CA THR A 130 -0.76 4.88 -29.33
C THR A 130 0.69 5.20 -29.00
N ARG A 131 1.57 4.20 -29.15
CA ARG A 131 3.02 4.37 -29.01
C ARG A 131 3.50 5.15 -30.21
N GLU A 132 3.52 6.47 -30.10
CA GLU A 132 4.31 7.29 -31.01
C GLU A 132 5.77 7.24 -30.57
N ASN A 133 6.61 6.95 -31.55
CA ASN A 133 8.00 6.59 -31.46
C ASN A 133 8.82 7.76 -30.91
N LEU A 134 9.21 7.71 -29.64
CA LEU A 134 10.23 8.60 -29.07
C LEU A 134 11.53 7.80 -29.03
N GLY A 135 12.47 8.23 -29.87
CA GLY A 135 13.79 7.63 -30.05
C GLY A 135 14.57 7.52 -28.75
N ASP A 136 15.51 6.58 -28.75
CA ASP A 136 16.43 6.26 -27.68
C ASP A 136 16.99 7.51 -26.99
N ILE A 137 16.53 7.76 -25.77
CA ILE A 137 17.28 8.58 -24.81
C ILE A 137 18.13 7.57 -24.05
N SER A 138 19.40 7.50 -24.43
CA SER A 138 20.43 6.74 -23.74
C SER A 138 20.43 7.07 -22.25
N SER A 139 20.70 6.06 -21.43
CA SER A 139 20.79 6.11 -19.96
C SER A 139 21.97 6.95 -19.43
N GLU A 140 22.52 7.85 -20.22
CA GLU A 140 23.62 8.74 -19.84
C GLU A 140 23.03 10.11 -19.51
N THR A 141 22.87 10.40 -18.21
CA THR A 141 22.99 11.74 -17.56
C THR A 141 22.32 11.81 -16.17
N PHE A 142 22.23 10.72 -15.42
CA PHE A 142 21.88 10.81 -13.99
C PHE A 142 22.95 10.18 -13.07
N ASP A 143 24.22 10.43 -13.38
CA ASP A 143 25.30 10.26 -12.39
C ASP A 143 25.39 11.53 -11.54
N MET A 144 24.41 11.71 -10.65
CA MET A 144 24.61 12.55 -9.47
C MET A 144 25.58 11.81 -8.55
N ASP A 145 26.85 12.19 -8.65
CA ASP A 145 27.96 11.68 -7.85
C ASP A 145 27.69 11.93 -6.35
N LEU A 146 27.10 10.93 -5.68
CA LEU A 146 26.65 10.97 -4.29
C LEU A 146 27.80 11.26 -3.32
N ASP A 147 29.03 10.97 -3.72
CA ASP A 147 30.23 11.20 -2.92
C ASP A 147 30.57 12.71 -2.86
N LYS A 148 30.26 13.47 -3.92
CA LYS A 148 30.43 14.93 -3.94
C LYS A 148 29.42 15.64 -3.04
N THR A 149 28.17 15.18 -3.02
CA THR A 149 27.13 15.76 -2.16
C THR A 149 27.40 15.48 -0.68
N TRP A 150 27.95 14.31 -0.35
CA TRP A 150 28.41 13.98 1.00
C TRP A 150 29.62 14.81 1.46
N ALA A 151 30.59 15.07 0.57
CA ALA A 151 31.75 15.90 0.87
C ALA A 151 31.37 17.37 1.18
N ILE A 152 30.40 17.93 0.45
CA ILE A 152 29.88 19.29 0.68
C ILE A 152 29.19 19.41 2.05
N PHE A 153 28.48 18.36 2.49
CA PHE A 153 27.83 18.32 3.79
C PHE A 153 28.84 18.40 4.96
N HIS A 154 29.95 17.67 4.86
CA HIS A 154 30.99 17.69 5.91
C HIS A 154 31.84 18.97 5.91
N GLN A 155 32.04 19.62 4.77
CA GLN A 155 32.79 20.87 4.70
C GLN A 155 32.05 22.06 5.34
N LYS A 156 30.71 22.03 5.36
CA LYS A 156 29.89 23.10 5.94
C LYS A 156 29.77 23.04 7.47
N HIS A 157 30.14 21.92 8.08
CA HIS A 157 30.07 21.72 9.54
C HIS A 157 31.42 21.86 10.28
N SER A 158 32.51 22.20 9.58
CA SER A 158 33.84 22.40 10.20
C SER A 158 34.16 23.87 10.53
N ILE A 159 33.18 24.77 10.58
CA ILE A 159 33.37 26.22 10.88
C ILE A 159 32.78 26.61 12.25
N TRP A 160 32.43 25.64 13.09
CA TRP A 160 32.07 25.90 14.49
C TRP A 160 32.73 24.90 15.44
N ILE A 161 34.06 24.96 15.55
CA ILE A 161 34.84 24.73 16.77
C ILE A 161 35.98 25.75 16.77
#